data_AF-A0A1T5HZX8-F1
#
_entry.id   AF-A0A1T5HZX8-F1
#
_cell.length_a   1.000
_cell.length_b   1.000
_cell.length_c   1.000
_cell.angle_alpha   90.00
_cell.angle_beta   90.00
_cell.angle_gamma   90.00
#
_symmetry.space_group_name_H-M   'P 1'
#
loop_
_entity.id
_entity.type
_entity.pdbx_description
1 polymer ?
#
loop_
_entity_poly.entity_id
_entity_poly.type
_entity_poly.pdbx_seq_one_letter_code
_entity_poly.pdbx_strand_id
1 'polypeptide(L)'
;MKKIYHLILLTILFSSHAFAESNIWLNSNSKSITPNAIIKNNQVWLPTNETQTPNFIIFHQMDQNKIIQALTNNQGVVILKNNHLWINETSTQPPFAILRSGNQIWLQDNHGTVANAVIKPDGTLWLSTNNSTIANAYIEGNNQRQDGFIVAALLLSQQLG
;
A
#
# COMPACT_ATOMS: atom_id res chain seq x y z
N MET A 1 -51.11 -1.79 8.55
CA MET A 1 -50.08 -0.85 9.07
C MET A 1 -48.97 -1.66 9.73
N LYS A 2 -47.90 -1.96 8.98
CA LYS A 2 -46.74 -2.73 9.47
C LYS A 2 -45.46 -1.93 9.20
N LYS A 3 -45.09 -1.18 10.24
CA LYS A 3 -43.75 -1.00 10.80
C LYS A 3 -42.59 -0.91 9.81
N ILE A 4 -42.22 0.34 9.50
CA ILE A 4 -40.90 0.95 9.77
C ILE A 4 -39.83 -0.07 10.26
N TYR A 5 -39.30 -0.89 9.35
CA TYR A 5 -38.09 -1.69 9.60
C TYR A 5 -37.12 -1.71 8.42
N HIS A 6 -37.44 -1.07 7.30
CA HIS A 6 -36.52 -0.96 6.15
C HIS A 6 -35.55 0.23 6.28
N LEU A 7 -35.70 1.09 7.29
CA LEU A 7 -34.86 2.29 7.45
C LEU A 7 -33.64 2.07 8.36
N ILE A 8 -33.53 0.94 9.07
CA ILE A 8 -32.38 0.63 9.95
C ILE A 8 -31.37 -0.30 9.27
N LEU A 9 -31.72 -0.91 8.13
CA LEU A 9 -30.77 -1.72 7.35
C LEU A 9 -29.86 -0.89 6.43
N LEU A 10 -30.06 0.43 6.38
CA LEU A 10 -29.25 1.35 5.56
C LEU A 10 -28.09 2.01 6.34
N THR A 11 -27.99 1.80 7.65
CA THR A 11 -26.96 2.44 8.51
C THR A 11 -25.81 1.50 8.92
N ILE A 12 -25.79 0.25 8.47
CA ILE A 12 -24.72 -0.73 8.78
C ILE A 12 -23.90 -1.14 7.54
N LEU A 13 -24.30 -0.73 6.32
CA LEU A 13 -23.50 -0.98 5.10
C LEU A 13 -22.46 0.11 4.80
N PHE A 14 -22.43 1.17 5.60
CA PHE A 14 -21.20 1.94 5.81
C PHE A 14 -20.52 1.39 7.06
N SER A 15 -20.16 0.11 7.07
CA SER A 15 -19.03 -0.30 7.89
C SER A 15 -17.81 0.40 7.31
N SER A 16 -17.62 1.62 7.79
CA SER A 16 -16.41 2.41 7.71
C SER A 16 -15.27 1.56 8.25
N HIS A 17 -14.74 0.69 7.40
CA HIS A 17 -13.31 0.45 7.39
C HIS A 17 -12.71 1.67 6.72
N ALA A 18 -12.86 2.83 7.38
CA ALA A 18 -11.90 3.90 7.25
C ALA A 18 -10.62 3.27 7.77
N PHE A 19 -9.88 2.64 6.85
CA PHE A 19 -8.56 2.08 7.15
C PHE A 19 -7.79 3.21 7.84
N ALA A 20 -7.33 2.92 9.05
CA ALA A 20 -6.57 3.85 9.88
C ALA A 20 -5.54 4.60 9.03
N GLU A 21 -5.47 5.92 9.20
CA GLU A 21 -4.39 6.73 8.63
C GLU A 21 -3.07 6.09 9.03
N SER A 22 -2.27 5.69 8.05
CA SER A 22 -1.00 5.04 8.30
C SER A 22 0.10 6.00 7.88
N ASN A 23 0.83 6.46 8.88
CA ASN A 23 2.01 7.28 8.71
C ASN A 23 3.21 6.39 8.43
N ILE A 24 4.02 6.78 7.45
CA ILE A 24 5.20 6.04 7.03
C ILE A 24 6.41 6.93 7.20
N TRP A 25 7.43 6.43 7.89
CA TRP A 25 8.74 7.07 8.00
C TRP A 25 9.76 6.22 7.28
N LEU A 26 10.35 6.75 6.23
CA LEU A 26 11.40 6.07 5.48
C LEU A 26 12.72 6.18 6.24
N ASN A 27 13.57 5.16 6.10
CA ASN A 27 14.88 5.10 6.76
C ASN A 27 14.79 5.37 8.28
N SER A 28 13.82 4.72 8.93
CA SER A 28 13.54 4.91 10.35
C SER A 28 13.10 3.61 11.01
N ASN A 29 13.46 3.44 12.29
CA ASN A 29 13.01 2.34 13.14
C ASN A 29 11.77 2.70 13.98
N SER A 30 11.38 3.98 14.00
CA SER A 30 10.32 4.49 14.86
C SER A 30 9.63 5.69 14.23
N LYS A 31 8.55 6.14 14.87
CA LYS A 31 7.94 7.42 14.54
C LYS A 31 8.91 8.58 14.78
N SER A 32 8.89 9.56 13.88
CA SER A 32 9.42 10.91 14.08
C SER A 32 8.28 11.93 13.92
N ILE A 33 8.58 13.23 14.04
CA ILE A 33 7.54 14.27 14.03
C ILE A 33 6.83 14.36 12.67
N THR A 34 7.55 14.15 11.57
CA THR A 34 7.00 14.34 10.21
C THR A 34 7.10 13.04 9.43
N PRO A 35 5.98 12.44 8.98
CA PRO A 35 6.02 11.27 8.13
C PRO A 35 6.52 11.60 6.71
N ASN A 36 7.17 10.62 6.09
CA ASN A 36 7.61 10.67 4.70
C ASN A 36 6.50 10.27 3.71
N ALA A 37 5.46 9.59 4.16
CA ALA A 37 4.26 9.35 3.40
C ALA A 37 3.06 9.11 4.32
N ILE A 38 1.86 9.33 3.80
CA ILE A 38 0.60 9.04 4.48
C ILE A 38 -0.25 8.18 3.56
N ILE A 39 -0.70 7.03 4.05
CA ILE A 39 -1.72 6.22 3.38
C ILE A 39 -3.05 6.46 4.08
N LYS A 40 -4.02 6.98 3.32
CA LYS A 40 -5.37 7.27 3.80
C LYS A 40 -6.37 7.16 2.66
N ASN A 41 -7.58 6.68 2.93
CA ASN A 41 -8.68 6.64 1.95
C ASN A 41 -8.29 6.06 0.58
N ASN A 42 -7.53 4.95 0.58
CA ASN A 42 -7.01 4.32 -0.63
C ASN A 42 -6.12 5.23 -1.49
N GLN A 43 -5.36 6.11 -0.84
CA GLN A 43 -4.47 7.05 -1.49
C GLN A 43 -3.13 7.10 -0.77
N VAL A 44 -2.06 7.29 -1.52
CA VAL A 44 -0.72 7.56 -0.99
C VAL A 44 -0.40 9.04 -1.23
N TRP A 45 -0.02 9.73 -0.15
CA TRP A 45 0.36 11.14 -0.16
C TRP A 45 1.82 11.27 0.27
N LEU A 46 2.63 11.91 -0.57
CA LEU A 46 4.01 12.26 -0.27
C LEU A 46 4.08 13.73 0.18
N PRO A 47 4.99 14.10 1.09
CA PRO A 47 5.09 15.45 1.64
C PRO A 47 5.49 16.51 0.60
N THR A 48 6.10 16.10 -0.52
CA THR A 48 6.46 16.99 -1.64
C THR A 48 5.30 17.21 -2.62
N ASN A 49 4.10 16.74 -2.29
CA ASN A 49 2.95 16.92 -3.15
C ASN A 49 2.36 18.33 -2.98
N GLU A 50 2.65 19.20 -3.94
CA GLU A 50 2.15 20.57 -3.99
C GLU A 50 0.73 20.68 -4.60
N THR A 51 0.14 19.53 -4.98
CA THR A 51 -1.17 19.48 -5.64
C THR A 51 -2.27 18.97 -4.72
N GLN A 52 -3.53 19.19 -5.10
CA GLN A 52 -4.70 18.62 -4.42
C GLN A 52 -5.01 17.17 -4.84
N THR A 53 -4.18 16.54 -5.67
CA THR A 53 -4.38 15.16 -6.14
C THR A 53 -3.40 14.22 -5.46
N PRO A 54 -3.78 13.00 -5.05
CA PRO A 54 -2.85 12.06 -4.42
C PRO A 54 -1.78 11.58 -5.38
N ASN A 55 -0.60 11.24 -4.85
CA ASN A 55 0.53 10.72 -5.64
C ASN A 55 0.22 9.33 -6.20
N PHE A 56 -0.44 8.47 -5.42
CA PHE A 56 -0.94 7.19 -5.90
C PHE A 56 -2.39 6.96 -5.46
N ILE A 57 -3.17 6.33 -6.32
CA ILE A 57 -4.47 5.74 -5.95
C ILE A 57 -4.30 4.22 -5.77
N ILE A 58 -4.92 3.69 -4.73
CA ILE A 58 -4.93 2.27 -4.42
C ILE A 58 -6.27 1.68 -4.88
N PHE A 59 -6.23 0.66 -5.74
CA PHE A 59 -7.40 -0.12 -6.12
C PHE A 59 -7.30 -1.55 -5.58
N HIS A 60 -8.41 -2.08 -5.07
CA HIS A 60 -8.46 -3.47 -4.58
C HIS A 60 -8.82 -4.51 -5.65
N GLN A 61 -8.95 -4.05 -6.88
CA GLN A 61 -9.26 -4.84 -8.06
C GLN A 61 -8.76 -4.12 -9.31
N MET A 62 -8.53 -4.89 -10.37
CA MET A 62 -8.17 -4.33 -11.65
C MET A 62 -9.41 -3.82 -12.37
N ASP A 63 -9.48 -2.51 -12.59
CA ASP A 63 -10.53 -1.82 -13.33
C ASP A 63 -9.83 -0.90 -14.33
N GLN A 64 -9.71 -1.38 -15.57
CA GLN A 64 -8.90 -0.73 -16.60
C GLN A 64 -9.31 0.72 -16.84
N ASN A 65 -10.62 1.03 -16.78
CA ASN A 65 -11.11 2.38 -17.00
C ASN A 65 -10.66 3.33 -15.88
N LYS A 66 -10.77 2.89 -14.62
CA LYS A 66 -10.33 3.69 -13.47
C LYS A 66 -8.81 3.86 -13.42
N ILE A 67 -8.08 2.81 -13.81
CA ILE A 67 -6.61 2.85 -13.90
C ILE A 67 -6.19 3.88 -14.94
N ILE A 68 -6.71 3.78 -16.16
CA ILE A 68 -6.40 4.73 -17.25
C ILE A 68 -6.78 6.16 -16.86
N GLN A 69 -7.92 6.35 -16.19
CA GLN A 69 -8.34 7.66 -15.71
C GLN A 69 -7.36 8.25 -14.69
N ALA A 70 -6.94 7.47 -13.69
CA ALA A 70 -5.99 7.92 -12.68
C ALA A 70 -4.62 8.27 -13.29
N LEU A 71 -4.12 7.43 -14.20
CA LEU A 71 -2.87 7.68 -14.92
C LEU A 71 -2.95 8.96 -15.78
N THR A 72 -4.10 9.19 -16.44
CA THR A 72 -4.35 10.41 -17.22
C THR A 72 -4.41 11.66 -16.34
N ASN A 73 -4.84 11.52 -15.09
CA ASN A 73 -4.81 12.58 -14.08
C ASN A 73 -3.41 12.78 -13.45
N ASN A 74 -2.37 12.20 -14.03
CA ASN A 74 -0.99 12.26 -13.55
C ASN A 74 -0.81 11.67 -12.14
N GLN A 75 -1.55 10.61 -11.84
CA GLN A 75 -1.47 9.88 -10.57
C GLN A 75 -0.85 8.51 -10.82
N GLY A 76 0.00 8.05 -9.92
CA GLY A 76 0.39 6.65 -9.89
C GLY A 76 -0.78 5.76 -9.46
N VAL A 77 -0.69 4.48 -9.77
CA VAL A 77 -1.70 3.48 -9.43
C VAL A 77 -1.04 2.29 -8.75
N VAL A 78 -1.57 1.89 -7.61
CA VAL A 78 -1.25 0.64 -6.94
C VAL A 78 -2.50 -0.24 -6.95
N ILE A 79 -2.37 -1.46 -7.43
CA ILE A 79 -3.49 -2.42 -7.44
C ILE A 79 -3.13 -3.52 -6.46
N LEU A 80 -3.98 -3.74 -5.45
CA LEU A 80 -3.81 -4.77 -4.44
C LEU A 80 -4.95 -5.79 -4.53
N LYS A 81 -4.64 -7.02 -4.93
CA LYS A 81 -5.66 -8.08 -5.05
C LYS A 81 -5.08 -9.42 -4.60
N ASN A 82 -5.70 -10.08 -3.64
CA ASN A 82 -5.33 -11.43 -3.18
C ASN A 82 -3.83 -11.57 -2.83
N ASN A 83 -3.28 -10.62 -2.06
CA ASN A 83 -1.84 -10.54 -1.73
C ASN A 83 -0.90 -10.34 -2.95
N HIS A 84 -1.42 -10.01 -4.12
CA HIS A 84 -0.66 -9.58 -5.27
C HIS A 84 -0.74 -8.07 -5.42
N LEU A 85 0.34 -7.48 -5.91
CA LEU A 85 0.45 -6.05 -6.12
C LEU A 85 0.97 -5.75 -7.53
N TRP A 86 0.34 -4.80 -8.19
CA TRP A 86 0.79 -4.21 -9.45
C TRP A 86 0.96 -2.70 -9.28
N ILE A 87 1.89 -2.11 -10.04
CA ILE A 87 2.15 -0.66 -10.04
C ILE A 87 2.01 -0.16 -11.47
N ASN A 88 1.12 0.81 -11.68
CA ASN A 88 0.86 1.43 -12.99
C ASN A 88 0.51 0.46 -14.12
N GLU A 89 0.07 -0.77 -13.79
CA GLU A 89 -0.29 -1.79 -14.77
C GLU A 89 -1.77 -1.78 -15.10
N THR A 90 -2.09 -2.08 -16.36
CA THR A 90 -3.46 -2.21 -16.86
C THR A 90 -3.90 -3.65 -17.08
N SER A 91 -3.00 -4.62 -16.87
CA SER A 91 -3.27 -6.04 -17.10
C SER A 91 -2.90 -6.91 -15.90
N THR A 92 -3.56 -8.07 -15.76
CA THR A 92 -3.41 -8.97 -14.61
C THR A 92 -2.16 -9.85 -14.67
N GLN A 93 -1.26 -9.64 -15.63
CA GLN A 93 -0.12 -10.52 -15.86
C GLN A 93 1.20 -9.78 -15.72
N PRO A 94 2.19 -10.50 -15.21
CA PRO A 94 2.29 -11.02 -13.84
C PRO A 94 2.30 -9.91 -12.76
N PRO A 95 2.02 -10.21 -11.48
CA PRO A 95 2.07 -9.19 -10.43
C PRO A 95 3.51 -8.76 -10.16
N PHE A 96 3.71 -7.45 -10.01
CA PHE A 96 5.01 -6.88 -9.64
C PHE A 96 5.54 -7.48 -8.34
N ALA A 97 4.68 -7.64 -7.33
CA ALA A 97 5.04 -8.23 -6.06
C ALA A 97 3.95 -9.13 -5.47
N ILE A 98 4.36 -10.08 -4.65
CA ILE A 98 3.50 -11.03 -3.94
C ILE A 98 3.86 -11.00 -2.45
N LEU A 99 2.84 -10.88 -1.59
CA LEU A 99 2.96 -10.99 -0.15
C LEU A 99 2.66 -12.42 0.31
N ARG A 100 3.69 -13.12 0.78
CA ARG A 100 3.62 -14.51 1.25
C ARG A 100 3.49 -14.59 2.78
N SER A 101 3.46 -15.81 3.30
CA SER A 101 3.47 -16.11 4.74
C SER A 101 4.65 -15.43 5.45
N GLY A 102 4.47 -15.08 6.73
CA GLY A 102 5.52 -14.41 7.51
C GLY A 102 5.79 -12.97 7.06
N ASN A 103 4.82 -12.33 6.38
CA ASN A 103 4.92 -10.96 5.85
C ASN A 103 6.12 -10.73 4.91
N GLN A 104 6.51 -11.79 4.20
CA GLN A 104 7.57 -11.75 3.22
C GLN A 104 7.04 -11.24 1.89
N ILE A 105 7.76 -10.30 1.29
CA ILE A 105 7.41 -9.67 0.03
C ILE A 105 8.40 -10.14 -1.03
N TRP A 106 7.85 -10.65 -2.12
CA TRP A 106 8.61 -11.26 -3.21
C TRP A 106 8.28 -10.51 -4.49
N LEU A 107 9.32 -10.00 -5.15
CA LEU A 107 9.17 -9.47 -6.50
C LEU A 107 8.94 -10.62 -7.48
N GLN A 108 8.25 -10.31 -8.56
CA GLN A 108 7.94 -11.24 -9.64
C GLN A 108 9.15 -12.05 -10.12
N ASP A 109 10.27 -11.37 -10.34
CA ASP A 109 11.46 -11.94 -10.98
C ASP A 109 12.46 -12.49 -9.95
N ASN A 110 12.06 -12.56 -8.68
CA ASN A 110 12.88 -13.18 -7.64
C ASN A 110 12.73 -14.71 -7.69
N HIS A 111 13.72 -15.36 -8.29
CA HIS A 111 13.86 -16.82 -8.34
C HIS A 111 14.72 -17.41 -7.21
N GLY A 112 15.13 -16.60 -6.24
CA GLY A 112 15.96 -17.02 -5.11
C GLY A 112 15.18 -17.65 -3.96
N THR A 113 15.86 -17.89 -2.84
CA THR A 113 15.28 -18.40 -1.58
C THR A 113 15.07 -17.33 -0.52
N VAL A 114 15.46 -16.09 -0.80
CA VAL A 114 15.37 -14.96 0.12
C VAL A 114 14.34 -13.96 -0.41
N ALA A 115 13.38 -13.59 0.44
CA ALA A 115 12.38 -12.57 0.12
C ALA A 115 13.05 -11.20 -0.12
N ASN A 116 12.49 -10.35 -0.98
CA ASN A 116 13.03 -9.02 -1.25
C ASN A 116 12.81 -8.06 -0.08
N ALA A 117 11.74 -8.26 0.68
CA ALA A 117 11.48 -7.51 1.89
C ALA A 117 10.69 -8.32 2.92
N VAL A 118 10.69 -7.85 4.16
CA VAL A 118 9.88 -8.39 5.25
C VAL A 118 9.31 -7.27 6.10
N ILE A 119 8.03 -7.39 6.48
CA ILE A 119 7.38 -6.50 7.45
C ILE A 119 7.37 -7.20 8.80
N LYS A 120 8.07 -6.62 9.77
CA LYS A 120 8.15 -7.16 11.12
C LYS A 120 6.91 -6.76 11.95
N PRO A 121 6.57 -7.53 13.01
CA PRO A 121 5.43 -7.23 13.87
C PRO A 121 5.48 -5.88 14.60
N ASP A 122 6.67 -5.28 14.70
CA ASP A 122 6.87 -3.95 15.27
C ASP A 122 6.57 -2.80 14.27
N GLY A 123 6.13 -3.12 13.05
CA GLY A 123 5.85 -2.15 12.01
C GLY A 123 7.06 -1.75 11.15
N THR A 124 8.24 -2.31 11.42
CA THR A 124 9.42 -2.03 10.59
C THR A 124 9.43 -2.87 9.31
N LEU A 125 9.73 -2.21 8.19
CA LEU A 125 9.93 -2.81 6.88
C LEU A 125 11.43 -2.88 6.58
N TRP A 126 11.90 -4.07 6.22
CA TRP A 126 13.30 -4.33 5.89
C TRP A 126 13.41 -4.93 4.50
N LEU A 127 14.18 -4.26 3.62
CA LEU A 127 14.61 -4.84 2.35
C LEU A 127 15.76 -5.82 2.62
N SER A 128 15.84 -6.91 1.86
CA SER A 128 16.89 -7.92 2.02
C SER A 128 18.30 -7.40 1.72
N THR A 129 18.39 -6.32 0.94
CA THR A 129 19.63 -5.63 0.61
C THR A 129 20.08 -4.64 1.68
N ASN A 130 19.26 -4.42 2.72
CA ASN A 130 19.57 -3.48 3.78
C ASN A 130 20.51 -4.13 4.82
N ASN A 131 21.75 -3.65 4.87
CA ASN A 131 22.77 -4.07 5.83
C ASN A 131 22.94 -3.06 7.00
N SER A 132 22.02 -2.10 7.14
CA SER A 132 22.03 -1.09 8.20
C SER A 132 21.37 -1.59 9.48
N THR A 133 21.51 -0.83 10.57
CA THR A 133 20.71 -0.98 11.79
C THR A 133 19.39 -0.19 11.73
N ILE A 134 19.12 0.49 10.62
CA ILE A 134 17.94 1.33 10.40
C ILE A 134 17.05 0.66 9.33
N ALA A 135 15.78 0.44 9.66
CA ALA A 135 14.79 -0.13 8.75
C ALA A 135 14.53 0.79 7.55
N ASN A 136 14.12 0.21 6.42
CA ASN A 136 13.80 0.99 5.22
C ASN A 136 12.53 1.81 5.40
N ALA A 137 11.60 1.33 6.23
CA ALA A 137 10.50 2.15 6.71
C ALA A 137 10.01 1.69 8.08
N TYR A 138 9.40 2.60 8.82
CA TYR A 138 8.53 2.33 9.96
C TYR A 138 7.10 2.70 9.55
N ILE A 139 6.16 1.77 9.73
CA ILE A 139 4.75 1.93 9.40
C ILE A 139 3.95 1.94 10.71
N GLU A 140 3.26 3.05 10.98
CA GLU A 140 2.32 3.15 12.09
C GLU A 140 0.92 2.65 11.69
N GLY A 141 0.13 2.28 12.70
CA GLY A 141 -1.27 1.93 12.55
C GLY A 141 -1.51 0.43 12.59
N ASN A 142 -2.76 0.04 12.40
CA ASN A 142 -3.19 -1.36 12.51
C ASN A 142 -3.05 -2.14 11.18
N ASN A 143 -2.72 -1.45 10.08
CA ASN A 143 -2.66 -2.01 8.72
C ASN A 143 -1.23 -2.20 8.19
N GLN A 144 -0.25 -2.26 9.09
CA GLN A 144 1.19 -2.37 8.77
C GLN A 144 1.52 -3.41 7.71
N ARG A 145 0.81 -4.55 7.72
CA ARG A 145 0.98 -5.62 6.73
C ARG A 145 0.64 -5.17 5.31
N GLN A 146 -0.48 -4.48 5.13
CA GLN A 146 -0.92 -4.01 3.82
C GLN A 146 -0.11 -2.79 3.38
N ASP A 147 0.07 -1.83 4.29
CA ASP A 147 0.76 -0.58 3.97
C ASP A 147 2.25 -0.81 3.76
N GLY A 148 2.87 -1.68 4.57
CA GLY A 148 4.24 -2.13 4.36
C GLY A 148 4.42 -2.86 3.03
N PHE A 149 3.41 -3.60 2.55
CA PHE A 149 3.47 -4.26 1.24
C PHE A 149 3.46 -3.23 0.10
N ILE A 150 2.59 -2.21 0.22
CA ILE A 150 2.53 -1.09 -0.74
C ILE A 150 3.85 -0.32 -0.74
N VAL A 151 4.34 0.09 0.44
CA VAL A 151 5.59 0.85 0.58
C VAL A 151 6.77 0.07 0.04
N ALA A 152 6.89 -1.22 0.36
CA ALA A 152 7.97 -2.05 -0.16
C ALA A 152 7.95 -2.12 -1.68
N ALA A 153 6.78 -2.32 -2.28
CA ALA A 153 6.67 -2.39 -3.72
C ALA A 153 7.07 -1.06 -4.39
N LEU A 154 6.62 0.08 -3.83
CA LEU A 154 7.00 1.41 -4.33
C LEU A 154 8.49 1.73 -4.16
N LEU A 155 9.13 1.27 -3.08
CA LEU A 155 10.58 1.42 -2.89
C LEU A 155 11.36 0.55 -3.88
N LEU A 156 10.94 -0.71 -4.05
CA LEU A 156 11.58 -1.66 -4.95
C LEU A 156 11.41 -1.27 -6.42
N SER A 157 10.26 -0.71 -6.82
CA SER A 157 10.05 -0.26 -8.20
C SER A 157 10.99 0.89 -8.60
N GLN A 158 11.35 1.76 -7.65
CA GLN A 158 12.30 2.84 -7.88
C GLN A 158 13.76 2.36 -8.02
N GLN A 159 14.08 1.16 -7.54
CA GLN A 159 15.43 0.59 -7.65
C GLN A 159 15.67 -0.14 -8.98
N LEU A 160 14.59 -0.44 -9.73
CA LEU A 160 14.63 -1.21 -10.97
C LEU A 160 14.50 -0.33 -12.23
N GLY A 161 14.15 0.95 -12.07
CA GLY A 161 14.13 1.95 -13.14
C GLY A 161 15.37 2.83 -13.11
#